data_AF-A0A7L5ZEV0-F1
#
_entry.id   AF-A0A7L5ZEV0-F1
#
_cell.length_a   1.000
_cell.length_b   1.000
_cell.length_c   1.000
_cell.angle_alpha   90.00
_cell.angle_beta   90.00
_cell.angle_gamma   90.00
#
_symmetry.space_group_name_H-M   'P 1'
#
loop_
_entity.id
_entity.type
_entity.pdbx_description
1 polymer ?
#
loop_
_entity_poly.entity_id
_entity_poly.type
_entity_poly.pdbx_seq_one_letter_code
_entity_poly.pdbx_strand_id
1 'polypeptide(L)'
;MASGLDALYPPANRTLLERIAEEGLLLSELPPGAHPTRMRFLARNRLIAALSKGTVLVEAAARSGARNTVTWANACCRPVMAIPGPVHSATSATPHRLIREGEAVLVTCAEDILELVGPLGRRAKARQPQQRPLDGLTRAQLRVYEALPARSSMDAGEISLRSGVPLGSAWPRSIGSPRMAG
;
A
#
# COMPACT_ATOMS: atom_id res chain seq x y z
N MET A 1 3.44 21.23 14.08
CA MET A 1 4.38 21.81 13.12
C MET A 1 5.71 21.97 13.83
N ALA A 2 6.82 22.11 13.09
CA ALA A 2 8.13 22.38 13.69
C ALA A 2 8.40 23.88 13.88
N SER A 3 7.43 24.73 13.52
CA SER A 3 7.40 26.19 13.60
C SER A 3 6.11 26.67 14.27
N GLY A 4 6.01 27.96 14.57
CA GLY A 4 4.73 28.61 14.89
C GLY A 4 3.74 28.51 13.73
N LEU A 5 2.43 28.61 14.00
CA LEU A 5 1.38 28.47 12.98
C LEU A 5 1.33 29.65 12.00
N ASP A 6 1.95 30.78 12.35
CA ASP A 6 2.16 31.95 11.51
C ASP A 6 3.34 31.79 10.52
N ALA A 7 4.15 30.73 10.67
CA ALA A 7 5.31 30.45 9.84
C ALA A 7 5.23 29.04 9.21
N LEU A 8 4.43 28.91 8.14
CA LEU A 8 4.27 27.66 7.39
C LEU A 8 5.61 27.22 6.76
N TYR A 9 6.05 26.00 7.10
CA TYR A 9 7.28 25.41 6.61
C TYR A 9 7.09 23.92 6.24
N PRO A 10 7.75 23.43 5.17
CA PRO A 10 8.59 24.19 4.24
C PRO A 10 7.77 25.12 3.35
N PRO A 11 8.33 26.27 2.88
CA PRO A 11 7.60 27.20 2.01
C PRO A 11 7.05 26.55 0.75
N ALA A 12 7.76 25.56 0.20
CA ALA A 12 7.32 24.78 -0.95
C ALA A 12 5.98 24.07 -0.74
N ASN A 13 5.60 23.80 0.52
CA ASN A 13 4.34 23.13 0.88
C ASN A 13 3.28 24.12 1.35
N ARG A 14 3.46 25.44 1.16
CA ARG A 14 2.53 26.47 1.63
C ARG A 14 1.08 26.19 1.24
N THR A 15 0.81 26.03 -0.06
CA THR A 15 -0.54 25.78 -0.58
C THR A 15 -1.16 24.51 -0.01
N LEU A 16 -0.37 23.46 0.21
CA LEU A 16 -0.84 22.23 0.85
C LEU A 16 -1.20 22.47 2.32
N LEU A 17 -0.36 23.21 3.05
CA LEU A 17 -0.59 23.50 4.47
C LEU A 17 -1.81 24.40 4.67
N GLU A 18 -2.02 25.39 3.80
CA GLU A 18 -3.21 26.25 3.80
C GLU A 18 -4.49 25.42 3.61
N ARG A 19 -4.51 24.53 2.61
CA ARG A 19 -5.63 23.61 2.41
C ARG A 19 -5.89 22.68 3.62
N ILE A 20 -4.83 22.18 4.25
CA ILE A 20 -4.95 21.37 5.47
C ILE A 20 -5.52 22.20 6.63
N ALA A 21 -5.21 23.50 6.70
CA ALA A 21 -5.77 24.39 7.72
C ALA A 21 -7.25 24.69 7.48
N GLU A 22 -7.68 24.78 6.22
CA GLU A 22 -9.08 25.02 5.83
C GLU A 22 -9.97 23.79 6.03
N GLU A 23 -9.52 22.61 5.59
CA GLU A 23 -10.33 21.39 5.57
C GLU A 23 -10.02 20.44 6.75
N GLY A 24 -8.99 20.74 7.53
CA GLY A 24 -8.46 19.85 8.55
C GLY A 24 -7.91 20.57 9.76
N LEU A 25 -6.71 20.19 10.20
CA LEU A 25 -6.09 20.74 11.39
C LEU A 25 -4.57 20.85 11.26
N LEU A 26 -4.06 22.05 11.50
CA LEU A 26 -2.66 22.28 11.81
C LEU A 26 -2.49 22.49 13.32
N LEU A 27 -1.62 21.69 13.93
CA LEU A 27 -1.29 21.78 15.34
C LEU A 27 0.17 22.17 15.51
N SER A 28 0.50 23.05 16.45
CA SER A 28 1.87 23.34 16.89
C SER A 28 1.93 23.64 18.39
N GLU A 29 2.99 23.20 19.06
CA GLU A 29 3.27 23.54 20.47
C GLU A 29 4.16 24.79 20.60
N LEU A 30 4.55 25.39 19.48
CA LEU A 30 5.47 26.53 19.46
C LEU A 30 4.69 27.85 19.38
N PRO A 31 5.16 28.90 20.07
CA PRO A 31 4.53 30.21 19.99
C PRO A 31 4.64 30.80 18.57
N PRO A 32 3.80 31.80 18.24
CA PRO A 32 3.96 32.58 17.01
C PRO A 32 5.38 33.14 16.85
N GLY A 33 5.87 33.23 15.61
CA GLY A 33 7.20 33.68 15.25
C GLY A 33 8.29 32.61 15.40
N ALA A 34 7.99 31.45 15.97
CA ALA A 34 8.97 30.39 16.17
C ALA A 34 9.43 29.75 14.84
N HIS A 35 10.70 29.90 14.49
CA HIS A 35 11.28 29.30 13.28
C HIS A 35 11.62 27.81 13.42
N PRO A 36 11.56 27.03 12.32
CA PRO A 36 11.87 25.60 12.38
C PRO A 36 13.36 25.35 12.62
N THR A 37 13.68 24.40 13.50
CA THR A 37 15.06 23.92 13.75
C THR A 37 15.09 22.40 13.77
N ARG A 38 16.26 21.80 13.56
CA ARG A 38 16.44 20.34 13.61
C ARG A 38 15.86 19.73 14.89
N MET A 39 16.13 20.35 16.04
CA MET A 39 15.61 19.88 17.32
C MET A 39 14.09 19.96 17.41
N ARG A 40 13.48 21.02 16.84
CA ARG A 40 12.01 21.17 16.80
C ARG A 40 11.34 20.13 15.90
N PHE A 41 11.99 19.72 14.81
CA PHE A 41 11.51 18.59 14.00
C PHE A 41 11.47 17.29 14.81
N LEU A 42 12.54 17.00 15.55
CA LEU A 42 12.60 15.79 16.39
C LEU A 42 11.57 15.85 17.53
N ALA A 43 11.46 17.00 18.20
CA ALA A 43 10.49 17.19 19.27
C ALA A 43 9.05 17.02 18.78
N ARG A 44 8.69 17.56 17.61
CA ARG A 44 7.34 17.46 17.06
C ARG A 44 6.91 16.02 16.79
N ASN A 45 7.82 15.14 16.40
CA ASN A 45 7.46 13.77 16.01
C ASN A 45 6.79 12.98 17.15
N ARG A 46 7.07 13.33 18.42
CA ARG A 46 6.39 12.73 19.57
C ARG A 46 4.87 12.97 19.52
N LEU A 47 4.44 14.13 19.03
CA LEU A 47 3.02 14.46 18.89
C LEU A 47 2.37 13.66 17.77
N ILE A 48 3.08 13.46 16.66
CA ILE A 48 2.59 12.62 15.54
C ILE A 48 2.31 11.22 16.06
N ALA A 49 3.28 10.63 16.76
CA ALA A 49 3.15 9.30 17.33
C ALA A 49 2.00 9.22 18.35
N ALA A 50 1.98 10.14 19.33
CA ALA A 50 1.00 10.13 20.41
C ALA A 50 -0.46 10.30 19.95
N LEU A 51 -0.69 11.17 18.95
CA LEU A 51 -2.01 11.43 18.38
C LEU A 51 -2.46 10.35 17.38
N SER A 52 -1.55 9.52 16.89
CA SER A 52 -1.88 8.41 15.98
C SER A 52 -2.40 7.18 16.73
N LYS A 53 -3.22 6.37 16.04
CA LYS A 53 -3.55 5.01 16.51
C LYS A 53 -2.45 3.99 16.21
N GLY A 54 -1.57 4.30 15.27
CA GLY A 54 -0.44 3.50 14.82
C GLY A 54 0.39 4.29 13.81
N THR A 55 1.65 3.90 13.61
CA THR A 55 2.59 4.58 12.70
C THR A 55 3.05 3.63 11.60
N VAL A 56 2.94 4.06 10.34
CA VAL A 56 3.42 3.30 9.17
C VAL A 56 4.69 3.96 8.63
N LEU A 57 5.80 3.23 8.64
CA LEU A 57 7.05 3.62 8.01
C LEU A 57 7.08 3.09 6.57
N VAL A 58 6.96 4.01 5.61
CA VAL A 58 6.96 3.66 4.18
C VAL A 58 8.39 3.48 3.67
N GLU A 59 9.23 4.51 3.84
CA GLU A 59 10.60 4.52 3.36
C GLU A 59 11.50 5.32 4.32
N ALA A 60 12.67 4.76 4.65
CA ALA A 60 13.68 5.43 5.47
C ALA A 60 15.07 4.81 5.31
N ALA A 61 16.04 5.62 4.88
CA ALA A 61 17.45 5.27 4.95
C ALA A 61 17.95 5.13 6.39
N ALA A 62 19.07 4.43 6.61
CA ALA A 62 19.57 4.07 7.94
C ALA A 62 19.76 5.24 8.93
N ARG A 63 20.00 6.46 8.43
CA ARG A 63 20.14 7.70 9.22
C ARG A 63 18.94 8.64 9.11
N SER A 64 17.78 8.12 8.71
CA SER A 64 16.54 8.90 8.55
C SER A 64 16.01 9.40 9.89
N GLY A 65 15.56 10.66 9.91
CA GLY A 65 14.83 11.23 11.04
C GLY A 65 13.47 10.56 11.31
N ALA A 66 12.96 9.76 10.37
CA ALA A 66 11.73 8.99 10.56
C ALA A 66 11.85 7.96 11.70
N ARG A 67 13.05 7.46 11.98
CA ARG A 67 13.30 6.52 13.10
C ARG A 67 12.92 7.13 14.46
N ASN A 68 13.07 8.44 14.62
CA ASN A 68 12.65 9.13 15.84
C ASN A 68 11.12 9.00 16.07
N THR A 69 10.31 9.04 15.00
CA THR A 69 8.86 8.84 15.12
C THR A 69 8.51 7.42 15.54
N VAL A 70 9.23 6.43 15.00
CA VAL A 70 9.09 5.01 15.40
C VAL A 70 9.40 4.83 16.88
N THR A 71 10.49 5.41 17.36
CA THR A 71 10.85 5.36 18.79
C THR A 71 9.74 5.91 19.67
N TRP A 72 9.13 7.04 19.31
CA TRP A 72 8.01 7.61 20.05
C TRP A 72 6.73 6.76 19.95
N ALA A 73 6.45 6.16 18.79
CA ALA A 73 5.29 5.27 18.64
C ALA A 73 5.39 4.06 19.56
N ASN A 74 6.57 3.43 19.63
CA ASN A 74 6.85 2.33 20.55
C ASN A 74 6.72 2.79 22.02
N ALA A 75 7.28 3.95 22.37
CA ALA A 75 7.15 4.51 23.72
C ALA A 75 5.70 4.82 24.12
N CYS A 76 4.84 5.16 23.15
CA CYS A 76 3.40 5.39 23.36
C CYS A 76 2.57 4.11 23.26
N CYS A 77 3.19 2.93 23.19
CA CYS A 77 2.52 1.64 22.98
C CYS A 77 1.58 1.64 21.76
N ARG A 78 1.97 2.32 20.68
CA ARG A 78 1.25 2.34 19.41
C ARG A 78 1.87 1.32 18.45
N PRO A 79 1.06 0.53 17.70
CA PRO A 79 1.58 -0.34 16.67
C PRO A 79 2.46 0.41 15.67
N VAL A 80 3.65 -0.14 15.42
CA VAL A 80 4.53 0.29 14.35
C VAL A 80 4.43 -0.71 13.22
N MET A 81 4.28 -0.17 12.02
CA MET A 81 4.14 -0.92 10.78
C MET A 81 5.21 -0.46 9.81
N ALA A 82 5.67 -1.35 8.95
CA ALA A 82 6.68 -1.05 7.94
C ALA A 82 6.30 -1.65 6.59
N ILE A 83 6.44 -0.86 5.54
CA ILE A 83 6.21 -1.31 4.17
C ILE A 83 7.52 -1.92 3.64
N PRO A 84 7.50 -3.15 3.09
CA PRO A 84 8.68 -3.72 2.49
C PRO A 84 9.01 -3.01 1.17
N GLY A 85 10.30 -2.86 0.87
CA GLY A 85 10.78 -2.39 -0.43
C GLY A 85 11.94 -3.23 -0.98
N PRO A 86 12.52 -2.85 -2.13
CA PRO A 86 13.63 -3.56 -2.75
C PRO A 86 14.83 -3.67 -1.81
N VAL A 87 15.43 -4.86 -1.67
CA VAL A 87 16.57 -5.12 -0.77
C VAL A 87 17.82 -4.32 -1.09
N HIS A 88 17.94 -3.82 -2.32
CA HIS A 88 19.05 -2.98 -2.78
C HIS A 88 18.75 -1.48 -2.65
N SER A 89 17.53 -1.09 -2.26
CA SER A 89 17.19 0.31 -2.05
C SER A 89 17.71 0.80 -0.71
N ALA A 90 18.47 1.89 -0.72
CA ALA A 90 18.94 2.55 0.49
C ALA A 90 17.78 2.98 1.40
N THR A 91 16.61 3.32 0.84
CA THR A 91 15.42 3.74 1.61
C THR A 91 14.65 2.56 2.22
N SER A 92 14.94 1.32 1.84
CA SER A 92 14.34 0.12 2.45
C SER A 92 15.11 -0.37 3.68
N ALA A 93 16.31 0.17 3.94
CA ALA A 93 17.18 -0.28 5.02
C ALA A 93 16.54 -0.20 6.42
N THR A 94 15.85 0.90 6.75
CA THR A 94 15.21 1.03 8.08
C THR A 94 13.94 0.17 8.19
N PRO A 95 12.99 0.18 7.23
CA PRO A 95 11.86 -0.74 7.25
C PRO A 95 12.27 -2.21 7.45
N HIS A 96 13.23 -2.70 6.67
CA HIS A 96 13.71 -4.09 6.77
C HIS A 96 14.33 -4.39 8.13
N ARG A 97 15.13 -3.46 8.66
CA ARG A 97 15.73 -3.60 9.99
C ARG A 97 14.65 -3.72 11.07
N LEU A 98 13.66 -2.82 11.09
CA LEU A 98 12.60 -2.82 12.10
C LEU A 98 11.76 -4.10 12.04
N ILE A 99 11.45 -4.58 10.83
CA ILE A 99 10.76 -5.86 10.63
C ILE A 99 11.60 -7.01 11.20
N ARG A 100 12.89 -7.04 10.86
CA ARG A 100 13.82 -8.10 11.32
C ARG A 100 14.00 -8.11 12.85
N GLU A 101 14.02 -6.94 13.47
CA GLU A 101 14.18 -6.76 14.92
C GLU A 101 12.85 -6.96 15.69
N GLY A 102 11.72 -7.17 14.98
CA GLY A 102 10.40 -7.30 15.61
C GLY A 102 9.83 -5.98 16.15
N GLU A 103 10.44 -4.85 15.81
CA GLU A 103 9.97 -3.51 16.19
C GLU A 103 8.82 -3.01 15.31
N ALA A 104 8.58 -3.63 14.16
CA ALA A 104 7.49 -3.28 13.26
C ALA A 104 6.84 -4.51 12.62
N VAL A 105 5.53 -4.44 12.42
CA VAL A 105 4.78 -5.44 11.63
C VAL A 105 4.88 -5.09 10.15
N LEU A 106 5.22 -6.08 9.31
CA LEU A 106 5.21 -5.91 7.86
C LEU A 106 3.78 -5.72 7.37
N VAL A 107 3.53 -4.64 6.62
CA VAL A 107 2.23 -4.37 5.98
C VAL A 107 2.42 -4.11 4.49
N THR A 108 1.46 -4.55 3.67
CA THR A 108 1.50 -4.45 2.20
C THR A 108 0.30 -3.72 1.62
N CYS A 109 -0.78 -3.57 2.39
CA CYS A 109 -1.98 -2.84 1.98
C CYS A 109 -2.67 -2.16 3.17
N ALA A 110 -3.74 -1.41 2.88
CA ALA A 110 -4.49 -0.67 3.89
C ALA A 110 -5.23 -1.60 4.86
N GLU A 111 -5.66 -2.77 4.40
CA GLU A 111 -6.33 -3.79 5.21
C GLU A 111 -5.41 -4.30 6.33
N ASP A 112 -4.14 -4.56 6.02
CA ASP A 112 -3.12 -4.97 7.01
C ASP A 112 -2.96 -3.89 8.10
N ILE A 113 -3.02 -2.61 7.73
CA ILE A 113 -2.94 -1.48 8.68
C ILE A 113 -4.20 -1.42 9.55
N LEU A 114 -5.38 -1.51 8.93
CA LEU A 114 -6.68 -1.44 9.62
C LEU A 114 -6.89 -2.60 10.59
N GLU A 115 -6.31 -3.77 10.30
CA GLU A 115 -6.29 -4.91 11.22
C GLU A 115 -5.56 -4.56 12.52
N LEU A 116 -4.42 -3.87 12.44
CA LEU A 116 -3.56 -3.55 13.59
C LEU A 116 -4.07 -2.36 14.42
N VAL A 117 -4.70 -1.37 13.79
CA VAL A 117 -5.23 -0.17 14.49
C VAL A 117 -6.72 -0.22 14.78
N GLY A 118 -7.39 -1.28 14.30
CA GLY A 118 -8.81 -1.51 14.50
C GLY A 118 -9.17 -1.92 15.93
N PRO A 119 -10.45 -1.81 16.32
CA PRO A 119 -10.90 -2.29 17.61
C PRO A 119 -10.77 -3.82 17.70
N LEU A 120 -10.40 -4.31 18.88
CA LEU A 120 -10.33 -5.74 19.20
C LEU A 120 -11.68 -6.41 18.90
N GLY A 121 -11.64 -7.60 18.31
CA GLY A 121 -12.84 -8.36 17.95
C GLY A 121 -13.46 -8.00 16.59
N ARG A 122 -12.97 -6.96 15.91
CA ARG A 122 -13.34 -6.73 14.51
C ARG A 122 -12.65 -7.75 13.63
N ARG A 123 -13.42 -8.69 13.08
CA ARG A 123 -12.89 -9.65 12.10
C ARG A 123 -12.46 -8.89 10.85
N ALA A 124 -11.19 -8.97 10.49
CA ALA A 124 -10.72 -8.51 9.19
C ALA A 124 -11.55 -9.21 8.10
N LYS A 125 -11.99 -8.46 7.08
CA LYS A 125 -12.59 -9.08 5.91
C LYS A 125 -11.55 -10.03 5.33
N ALA A 126 -11.93 -11.29 5.11
CA ALA A 126 -11.03 -12.24 4.48
C ALA A 126 -10.50 -11.65 3.17
N ARG A 127 -9.18 -11.67 2.99
CA ARG A 127 -8.53 -11.20 1.76
C ARG A 127 -9.13 -11.99 0.60
N GLN A 128 -9.86 -11.31 -0.27
CA GLN A 128 -10.41 -11.98 -1.44
C GLN A 128 -9.23 -12.40 -2.31
N PRO A 129 -9.16 -13.68 -2.73
CA PRO A 129 -8.12 -14.10 -3.65
C PRO A 129 -8.23 -13.25 -4.92
N GLN A 130 -7.09 -12.73 -5.40
CA GLN A 130 -7.03 -12.11 -6.72
C GLN A 130 -7.32 -13.20 -7.74
N GLN A 131 -8.58 -13.25 -8.22
CA GLN A 131 -8.96 -14.16 -9.29
C GLN A 131 -8.31 -13.67 -10.58
N ARG A 132 -7.41 -14.46 -11.15
CA ARG A 132 -6.89 -14.23 -12.50
C ARG A 132 -7.97 -14.66 -13.50
N PRO A 133 -7.98 -14.06 -14.71
CA PRO A 133 -8.95 -14.43 -15.76
C PRO A 133 -8.97 -15.92 -16.08
N LEU A 134 -7.86 -16.63 -15.84
CA LEU A 134 -7.69 -18.05 -16.15
C LEU A 134 -8.03 -18.99 -14.98
N ASP A 135 -8.17 -18.48 -13.75
CA ASP A 135 -8.35 -19.32 -12.56
C ASP A 135 -9.69 -20.06 -12.55
N GLY A 136 -10.68 -19.56 -13.30
CA GLY A 136 -11.99 -20.19 -13.47
C GLY A 136 -12.07 -21.19 -14.64
N LEU A 137 -10.98 -21.36 -15.42
CA LEU A 137 -10.99 -22.24 -16.59
C LEU A 137 -10.77 -23.70 -16.18
N THR A 138 -11.58 -24.59 -16.74
CA THR A 138 -11.33 -26.04 -16.66
C THR A 138 -10.02 -26.40 -17.37
N ARG A 139 -9.46 -27.58 -17.08
CA ARG A 139 -8.28 -28.10 -17.78
C ARG A 139 -8.45 -28.12 -19.31
N ALA A 140 -9.65 -28.41 -19.80
CA ALA A 140 -9.93 -28.37 -21.24
C ALA A 140 -9.88 -26.95 -21.80
N GLN A 141 -10.49 -25.98 -21.11
CA GLN A 141 -10.48 -24.58 -21.52
C GLN A 141 -9.09 -23.93 -21.46
N LEU A 142 -8.26 -24.29 -20.46
CA LEU A 142 -6.87 -23.86 -20.39
C LEU A 142 -6.05 -24.35 -21.59
N ARG A 143 -6.18 -25.63 -21.97
CA ARG A 143 -5.49 -26.17 -23.16
C ARG A 143 -5.93 -25.48 -24.45
N VAL A 144 -7.22 -25.17 -24.58
CA VAL A 144 -7.72 -24.39 -25.73
C VAL A 144 -7.12 -22.98 -25.72
N TYR A 145 -7.09 -22.30 -24.56
CA TYR A 145 -6.51 -20.97 -24.41
C TYR A 145 -5.01 -20.95 -24.76
N GLU A 146 -4.25 -21.92 -24.29
CA GLU A 146 -2.81 -22.06 -24.57
C GLU A 146 -2.51 -22.39 -26.05
N ALA A 147 -3.44 -23.01 -26.77
CA ALA A 147 -3.31 -23.30 -28.19
C ALA A 147 -3.58 -22.07 -29.09
N LEU A 148 -4.16 -20.98 -28.54
CA LEU A 148 -4.45 -19.78 -29.32
C LEU A 148 -3.16 -19.03 -29.69
N PRO A 149 -3.00 -18.60 -30.95
CA PRO A 149 -1.87 -17.76 -31.32
C PRO A 149 -2.00 -16.36 -30.71
N ALA A 150 -0.88 -15.81 -30.23
CA ALA A 150 -0.88 -14.54 -29.51
C ALA A 150 -1.27 -13.31 -30.34
N ARG A 151 -1.12 -13.35 -31.67
CA ARG A 151 -1.30 -12.18 -32.56
C ARG A 151 -1.94 -12.50 -33.91
N SER A 152 -2.57 -13.66 -34.08
CA SER A 152 -3.24 -14.01 -35.35
C SER A 152 -4.57 -14.70 -35.09
N SER A 153 -5.36 -14.92 -36.14
CA SER A 153 -6.47 -15.87 -36.10
C SER A 153 -5.94 -17.29 -36.39
N MET A 154 -6.68 -18.29 -35.89
CA MET A 154 -6.44 -19.70 -36.17
C MET A 154 -7.80 -20.38 -36.29
N ASP A 155 -7.91 -21.33 -37.22
CA ASP A 155 -9.14 -22.10 -37.39
C ASP A 155 -9.45 -22.96 -36.16
N ALA A 156 -10.75 -23.16 -35.89
CA ALA A 156 -11.20 -23.93 -34.74
C ALA A 156 -10.71 -25.39 -34.77
N GLY A 157 -10.61 -26.02 -35.95
CA GLY A 157 -10.09 -27.37 -36.12
C GLY A 157 -8.60 -27.47 -35.77
N GLU A 158 -7.81 -26.47 -36.17
CA GLU A 158 -6.38 -26.38 -35.84
C GLU A 158 -6.17 -26.16 -34.33
N ILE A 159 -6.99 -25.32 -33.69
CA ILE A 159 -6.99 -25.14 -32.22
C ILE A 159 -7.35 -26.46 -31.52
N SER A 160 -8.33 -27.20 -32.04
CA SER A 160 -8.73 -28.50 -31.51
C SER A 160 -7.61 -29.53 -31.58
N LEU A 161 -6.91 -29.58 -32.72
CA LEU A 161 -5.76 -30.46 -32.92
C LEU A 161 -4.62 -30.13 -31.95
N ARG A 162 -4.27 -28.84 -31.81
CA ARG A 162 -3.17 -28.38 -30.94
C ARG A 162 -3.48 -28.53 -29.45
N SER A 163 -4.72 -28.26 -29.04
CA SER A 163 -5.14 -28.35 -27.64
C SER A 163 -5.44 -29.78 -27.20
N GLY A 164 -5.64 -30.70 -28.14
CA GLY A 164 -6.12 -32.06 -27.86
C GLY A 164 -7.55 -32.09 -27.31
N VAL A 165 -8.34 -31.04 -27.55
CA VAL A 165 -9.71 -30.91 -27.08
C VAL A 165 -10.66 -31.00 -28.28
N PRO A 166 -11.51 -32.03 -28.38
CA PRO A 166 -12.40 -32.22 -29.53
C PRO A 166 -13.39 -31.07 -29.75
N LEU A 167 -13.63 -30.72 -31.01
CA LEU A 167 -14.70 -29.79 -31.40
C LEU A 167 -16.05 -30.25 -30.80
N GLY A 168 -16.75 -29.34 -30.13
CA GLY A 168 -18.03 -29.62 -29.45
C GLY A 168 -17.94 -29.99 -27.97
N SER A 169 -16.75 -30.27 -27.43
CA SER A 169 -16.55 -30.57 -26.00
C SER A 169 -16.21 -29.35 -25.13
N ALA A 170 -15.77 -28.25 -25.74
CA ALA A 170 -15.22 -27.07 -25.04
C ALA A 170 -16.15 -25.84 -24.97
N TRP A 171 -17.38 -25.93 -25.49
CA TRP A 171 -18.29 -24.77 -25.52
C TRP A 171 -19.46 -24.93 -24.56
N PRO A 172 -19.39 -24.35 -23.33
CA PRO A 172 -20.60 -24.17 -22.53
C PRO A 172 -21.53 -23.22 -23.29
N ARG A 173 -22.77 -23.64 -23.54
CA ARG A 173 -23.83 -22.87 -24.24
C ARG A 173 -24.23 -21.52 -23.59
N SER A 174 -23.46 -20.96 -22.66
CA SER A 174 -23.91 -19.86 -21.79
C SER A 174 -23.00 -18.63 -21.69
N ILE A 175 -21.95 -18.48 -22.51
CA ILE A 175 -21.21 -17.20 -22.55
C ILE A 175 -21.90 -16.29 -23.58
N GLY A 176 -22.70 -15.36 -23.05
CA GLY A 176 -23.35 -14.31 -23.84
C GLY A 176 -22.35 -13.57 -24.72
N SER A 177 -22.80 -13.28 -25.94
CA SER A 177 -22.07 -12.55 -26.96
C SER A 177 -21.51 -11.23 -26.41
N PRO A 178 -20.19 -10.98 -26.52
CA PRO A 178 -19.68 -9.63 -26.37
C PRO A 178 -20.19 -8.83 -27.57
N ARG A 179 -21.11 -7.90 -27.32
CA ARG A 179 -21.44 -6.85 -28.27
C ARG A 179 -20.15 -6.09 -28.56
N MET A 180 -19.67 -6.19 -29.79
CA MET A 180 -18.71 -5.25 -30.35
C MET A 180 -19.38 -3.87 -30.32
N ALA A 181 -18.89 -2.98 -29.46
CA ALA A 181 -19.14 -1.55 -29.59
C ALA A 181 -18.36 -1.06 -30.82
N GLY A 182 -19.06 -0.35 -31.72
CA GLY A 182 -18.45 0.39 -32.82
C GLY A 182 -17.81 1.68 -32.37
#